data_AF-A0A943L7E7-F1
#
_entry.id   AF-A0A943L7E7-F1
#
_cell.length_a   1.000
_cell.length_b   1.000
_cell.length_c   1.000
_cell.angle_alpha   90.00
_cell.angle_beta   90.00
_cell.angle_gamma   90.00
#
_symmetry.space_group_name_H-M   'P 1'
#
loop_
_entity.id
_entity.type
_entity.pdbx_description
1 polymer ?
#
loop_
_entity_poly.entity_id
_entity_poly.type
_entity_poly.pdbx_seq_one_letter_code
_entity_poly.pdbx_strand_id
1 'polypeptide(L)'
;MRAKRFIRLITALLFPILLVGCFNYRDINKVTFATSIIFDTDDFGRSVVYVDCIKPYRSTNESSDKGRRMIYKGIGKTALEALKDVNLASSYELNYSQNRAYIFTEKAARDGVKGYLDLINNNQEFQIKPDMFVYFGEVKDLLKVTSNDEEYLGLYLEELVHRNKRNPRAIRANINE
;
A
#
# COMPACT_ATOMS: atom_id res chain seq x y z
N MET A 1 -7.34 46.25 -37.94
CA MET A 1 -6.98 46.56 -36.53
C MET A 1 -7.81 45.84 -35.47
N ARG A 2 -9.13 45.61 -35.66
CA ARG A 2 -9.99 44.94 -34.65
C ARG A 2 -9.64 43.48 -34.36
N ALA A 3 -9.28 42.67 -35.38
CA ALA A 3 -8.89 41.27 -35.20
C ALA A 3 -7.64 41.08 -34.32
N LYS A 4 -6.62 41.95 -34.47
CA LYS A 4 -5.41 41.92 -33.62
C LYS A 4 -5.70 42.26 -32.16
N ARG A 5 -6.72 43.08 -31.88
CA ARG A 5 -7.18 43.37 -30.50
C ARG A 5 -7.94 42.18 -29.90
N PHE A 6 -8.77 41.50 -30.69
CA PHE A 6 -9.47 40.28 -30.27
C PHE A 6 -8.51 39.14 -29.94
N ILE A 7 -7.50 38.90 -30.78
CA ILE A 7 -6.49 37.86 -30.53
C ILE A 7 -5.75 38.13 -29.22
N ARG A 8 -5.35 39.38 -28.96
CA ARG A 8 -4.68 39.76 -27.69
C ARG A 8 -5.56 39.52 -26.46
N LEU A 9 -6.87 39.81 -26.56
CA LEU A 9 -7.82 39.56 -25.48
C LEU A 9 -8.02 38.06 -25.23
N ILE A 10 -8.11 37.26 -26.28
CA ILE A 10 -8.23 35.80 -26.17
C ILE A 10 -6.97 35.18 -25.56
N THR A 11 -5.78 35.61 -25.99
CA THR A 11 -4.51 35.14 -25.40
C THR A 11 -4.40 35.53 -23.93
N ALA A 12 -4.79 36.75 -23.57
CA ALA A 12 -4.78 37.20 -22.18
C ALA A 12 -5.77 36.42 -21.29
N LEU A 13 -6.91 35.99 -21.84
CA LEU A 13 -7.92 35.21 -21.13
C LEU A 13 -7.53 33.72 -20.99
N LEU A 14 -6.81 33.16 -21.97
CA LEU A 14 -6.37 31.75 -21.95
C LEU A 14 -5.13 31.54 -21.07
N PHE A 15 -4.27 32.55 -20.89
CA PHE A 15 -3.06 32.47 -20.08
C PHE A 15 -3.29 32.01 -18.62
N PRO A 16 -4.28 32.53 -17.86
CA PRO A 16 -4.53 32.08 -16.49
C PRO A 16 -5.06 30.64 -16.41
N ILE A 17 -5.70 30.12 -17.47
CA ILE A 17 -6.21 28.74 -17.51
C ILE A 17 -5.04 27.74 -17.63
N LEU A 18 -3.93 28.16 -18.25
CA LEU A 18 -2.69 27.38 -18.33
C LEU A 18 -1.84 27.46 -17.05
N LEU A 19 -2.15 28.40 -16.14
CA LEU A 19 -1.48 28.62 -14.86
C LEU A 19 -2.24 28.02 -13.67
N VAL A 20 -3.29 27.25 -13.92
CA VAL A 20 -3.97 26.46 -12.89
C VAL A 20 -3.02 25.35 -12.44
N GLY A 21 -2.22 25.62 -11.41
CA GLY A 21 -1.27 24.67 -10.83
C GLY A 21 -1.95 23.45 -10.20
N CYS A 22 -1.15 22.44 -9.83
CA CYS A 22 -1.63 21.20 -9.22
C CYS A 22 -2.45 21.48 -7.94
N PHE A 23 -3.77 21.33 -8.02
CA PHE A 23 -4.70 21.43 -6.89
C PHE A 23 -4.61 20.27 -5.90
N ASN A 24 -3.87 19.20 -6.22
CA ASN A 24 -3.80 17.99 -5.41
C ASN A 24 -2.56 17.96 -4.51
N TYR A 25 -2.33 19.03 -3.73
CA TYR A 25 -1.28 19.02 -2.71
C TYR A 25 -1.79 18.30 -1.47
N ARG A 26 -1.25 17.12 -1.20
CA ARG A 26 -1.46 16.38 0.04
C ARG A 26 -0.21 16.53 0.88
N ASP A 27 -0.36 17.05 2.09
CA ASP A 27 0.75 17.22 3.02
C ASP A 27 1.35 15.84 3.34
N ILE A 28 2.61 15.64 2.94
CA ILE A 28 3.34 14.38 3.14
C ILE A 28 3.41 13.98 4.61
N ASN A 29 3.30 14.93 5.54
CA ASN A 29 3.30 14.67 6.98
C ASN A 29 1.98 14.06 7.49
N LYS A 30 0.90 14.14 6.70
CA LYS A 30 -0.44 13.60 7.01
C LYS A 30 -0.73 12.28 6.30
N VAL A 31 0.16 11.83 5.43
CA VAL A 31 0.04 10.59 4.66
C VAL A 31 1.03 9.56 5.22
N THR A 32 0.60 8.30 5.24
CA THR A 32 1.48 7.16 5.51
C THR A 32 1.37 6.14 4.37
N PHE A 33 2.48 5.54 3.99
CA PHE A 33 2.55 4.68 2.82
C PHE A 33 2.49 3.21 3.23
N ALA A 34 1.46 2.49 2.80
CA ALA A 34 1.39 1.05 2.98
C ALA A 34 2.40 0.35 2.06
N THR A 35 3.21 -0.53 2.63
CA THR A 35 4.22 -1.32 1.90
C THR A 35 3.84 -2.77 1.76
N SER A 36 3.11 -3.30 2.73
CA SER A 36 2.53 -4.64 2.64
C SER A 36 1.17 -4.70 3.32
N ILE A 37 0.33 -5.60 2.83
CA ILE A 37 -0.97 -5.91 3.42
C ILE A 37 -1.02 -7.40 3.71
N ILE A 38 -1.40 -7.74 4.94
CA ILE A 38 -1.53 -9.12 5.41
C ILE A 38 -3.01 -9.40 5.62
N PHE A 39 -3.55 -10.35 4.87
CA PHE A 39 -4.89 -10.88 5.01
C PHE A 39 -4.85 -12.15 5.84
N ASP A 40 -5.65 -12.17 6.89
CA ASP A 40 -5.80 -13.28 7.83
C ASP A 40 -7.28 -13.52 8.13
N THR A 41 -7.58 -14.68 8.72
CA THR A 41 -8.91 -15.03 9.23
C THR A 41 -8.78 -15.37 10.71
N ASP A 42 -9.66 -14.81 11.54
CA ASP A 42 -9.72 -15.20 12.94
C ASP A 42 -10.44 -16.53 13.17
N ASP A 43 -10.41 -17.03 14.40
CA ASP A 43 -11.02 -18.32 14.76
C ASP A 43 -12.56 -18.30 14.66
N PHE A 44 -13.16 -17.14 14.45
CA PHE A 44 -14.60 -16.94 14.26
C PHE A 44 -14.98 -16.73 12.79
N GLY A 45 -14.04 -16.88 11.85
CA GLY A 45 -14.28 -16.70 10.41
C GLY A 45 -14.37 -15.24 9.97
N ARG A 46 -13.95 -14.28 10.80
CA ARG A 46 -13.90 -12.85 10.45
C ARG A 46 -12.58 -12.55 9.77
N SER A 47 -12.63 -11.62 8.81
CA SER A 47 -11.43 -11.14 8.13
C SER A 47 -10.64 -10.21 9.05
N VAL A 48 -9.35 -10.48 9.16
CA VAL A 48 -8.39 -9.64 9.87
C VAL A 48 -7.40 -9.12 8.85
N VAL A 49 -7.21 -7.80 8.82
CA VAL A 49 -6.27 -7.15 7.91
C VAL A 49 -5.22 -6.41 8.71
N TYR A 50 -3.95 -6.65 8.39
CA TYR A 50 -2.84 -5.86 8.89
C TYR A 50 -2.27 -5.04 7.74
N VAL A 51 -2.09 -3.74 7.96
CA VAL A 51 -1.46 -2.85 6.99
C VAL A 51 -0.15 -2.35 7.59
N ASP A 52 0.95 -2.72 6.95
CA ASP A 52 2.30 -2.30 7.32
C ASP A 52 2.65 -1.01 6.60
N CYS A 53 2.75 0.08 7.35
CA CYS A 53 2.92 1.43 6.82
C CYS A 53 4.23 2.06 7.26
N ILE A 54 4.71 2.99 6.42
CA ILE A 54 5.85 3.85 6.73
C ILE A 54 5.37 5.28 6.77
N LYS A 55 5.65 5.94 7.89
CA LYS A 55 5.53 7.38 8.01
C LYS A 55 6.90 8.01 7.75
N PRO A 56 7.06 8.92 6.77
CA PRO A 56 8.27 9.72 6.66
C PRO A 56 8.42 10.58 7.93
N TYR A 57 9.54 10.43 8.64
CA TYR A 57 9.79 11.15 9.87
C TYR A 57 11.12 11.91 9.79
N ARG A 58 11.07 13.22 10.05
CA ARG A 58 12.26 14.05 10.22
C ARG A 58 12.56 14.20 11.70
N SER A 59 13.68 13.66 12.15
CA SER A 59 14.23 13.98 13.47
C SER A 59 15.26 15.10 13.31
N THR A 60 15.23 16.09 14.19
CA THR A 60 16.17 17.23 14.17
C THR A 60 17.60 16.85 14.56
N ASN A 61 17.82 15.63 15.08
CA ASN A 61 19.12 15.18 15.61
C ASN A 61 19.80 14.10 14.76
N GLU A 62 19.13 13.55 13.74
CA GLU A 62 19.76 12.64 12.78
C GLU A 62 19.75 13.27 11.38
N SER A 63 20.91 13.28 10.75
CA SER A 63 21.14 13.79 9.39
C SER A 63 20.55 12.88 8.29
N SER A 64 19.85 11.81 8.67
CA SER A 64 19.19 10.86 7.80
C SER A 64 17.68 10.92 8.02
N ASP A 65 16.91 11.24 6.96
CA ASP A 65 15.46 11.08 6.96
C ASP A 65 15.15 9.57 7.09
N LYS A 66 14.66 9.13 8.27
CA LYS A 66 14.30 7.72 8.53
C LYS A 66 12.78 7.54 8.52
N GLY A 67 12.32 6.40 8.02
CA GLY A 67 10.90 6.06 7.99
C GLY A 67 10.47 5.42 9.32
N ARG A 68 9.46 5.97 10.01
CA ARG A 68 8.88 5.28 11.17
C ARG A 68 7.86 4.26 10.69
N ARG A 69 8.15 2.97 10.93
CA ARG A 69 7.20 1.88 10.69
C ARG A 69 6.03 1.95 11.67
N MET A 70 4.82 1.73 11.16
CA MET A 70 3.55 1.73 11.86
C MET A 70 2.72 0.58 11.34
N ILE A 71 2.10 -0.21 12.21
CA ILE A 71 1.25 -1.33 11.80
C ILE A 71 -0.17 -1.05 12.30
N TYR A 72 -1.12 -1.06 11.38
CA TYR A 72 -2.55 -0.99 11.70
C TYR A 72 -3.17 -2.36 11.57
N LYS A 73 -4.08 -2.68 12.49
CA LYS A 73 -4.89 -3.91 12.48
C LYS A 73 -6.35 -3.51 12.47
N GLY A 74 -7.13 -4.13 11.59
CA GLY A 74 -8.58 -4.01 11.57
C GLY A 74 -9.25 -5.36 11.42
N ILE A 75 -10.49 -5.43 11.89
CA ILE A 75 -11.29 -6.65 11.91
C ILE A 75 -12.67 -6.35 11.32
N GLY A 76 -13.16 -7.22 10.45
CA GLY A 76 -14.49 -7.07 9.84
C GLY A 76 -15.04 -8.39 9.34
N LYS A 77 -16.31 -8.39 8.94
CA LYS A 77 -16.94 -9.57 8.33
C LYS A 77 -16.38 -9.85 6.93
N THR A 78 -15.86 -8.81 6.28
CA THR A 78 -15.19 -8.89 4.97
C THR A 78 -13.86 -8.14 5.01
N ALA A 79 -12.96 -8.45 4.07
CA ALA A 79 -11.70 -7.73 3.93
C ALA A 79 -11.88 -6.22 3.71
N LEU A 80 -12.95 -5.82 3.00
CA LEU A 80 -13.31 -4.41 2.81
C LEU A 80 -13.69 -3.75 4.15
N GLU A 81 -14.47 -4.44 4.98
CA GLU A 81 -14.86 -3.94 6.30
C GLU A 81 -13.66 -3.85 7.25
N ALA A 82 -12.79 -4.87 7.26
CA ALA A 82 -11.55 -4.84 8.02
C ALA A 82 -10.62 -3.69 7.58
N LEU A 83 -10.55 -3.39 6.28
CA LEU A 83 -9.80 -2.24 5.75
C LEU A 83 -10.42 -0.90 6.16
N LYS A 84 -11.76 -0.81 6.22
CA LYS A 84 -12.45 0.37 6.76
C LYS A 84 -12.13 0.56 8.24
N ASP A 85 -12.12 -0.52 9.02
CA ASP A 85 -11.73 -0.51 10.43
C ASP A 85 -10.27 -0.03 10.60
N VAL A 86 -9.36 -0.50 9.76
CA VAL A 86 -7.98 0.02 9.67
C VAL A 86 -7.96 1.54 9.39
N ASN A 87 -8.72 2.00 8.40
CA ASN A 87 -8.79 3.43 8.06
C ASN A 87 -9.37 4.27 9.21
N LEU A 88 -10.34 3.75 9.97
CA LEU A 88 -10.91 4.41 11.14
C LEU A 88 -9.93 4.47 12.32
N ALA A 89 -9.12 3.42 12.50
CA ALA A 89 -8.08 3.38 13.53
C ALA A 89 -6.85 4.22 13.19
N SER A 90 -6.60 4.48 11.90
CA SER A 90 -5.46 5.25 11.44
C SER A 90 -5.63 6.74 11.72
N SER A 91 -4.63 7.36 12.36
CA SER A 91 -4.57 8.82 12.51
C SER A 91 -4.07 9.54 11.24
N TYR A 92 -3.71 8.79 10.21
CA TYR A 92 -3.15 9.28 8.94
C TYR A 92 -3.94 8.76 7.76
N GLU A 93 -3.90 9.48 6.65
CA GLU A 93 -4.46 8.98 5.41
C GLU A 93 -3.55 7.87 4.85
N LEU A 94 -4.10 6.66 4.72
CA LEU A 94 -3.37 5.51 4.19
C LEU A 94 -3.25 5.63 2.67
N ASN A 95 -2.02 5.49 2.17
CA ASN A 95 -1.75 5.49 0.74
C ASN A 95 -1.18 4.13 0.33
N TYR A 96 -1.89 3.43 -0.55
CA TYR A 96 -1.54 2.08 -1.00
C TYR A 96 -0.69 2.05 -2.29
N SER A 97 -0.29 3.21 -2.83
CA SER A 97 0.48 3.31 -4.08
C SER A 97 1.90 2.74 -4.01
N GLN A 98 2.40 2.49 -2.80
CA GLN A 98 3.73 1.90 -2.55
C GLN A 98 3.65 0.46 -2.04
N ASN A 99 2.49 -0.18 -2.13
CA ASN A 99 2.35 -1.56 -1.73
C ASN A 99 3.22 -2.45 -2.63
N ARG A 100 3.99 -3.36 -2.05
CA ARG A 100 4.90 -4.28 -2.77
C ARG A 100 4.60 -5.75 -2.51
N ALA A 101 3.83 -6.05 -1.47
CA ALA A 101 3.47 -7.42 -1.11
C ALA A 101 2.03 -7.53 -0.59
N TYR A 102 1.27 -8.47 -1.15
CA TYR A 102 0.05 -9.00 -0.54
C TYR A 102 0.37 -10.34 0.10
N ILE A 103 0.05 -10.50 1.38
CA ILE A 103 0.41 -11.69 2.15
C ILE A 103 -0.89 -12.32 2.65
N PHE A 104 -1.10 -13.59 2.35
CA PHE A 104 -2.22 -14.38 2.84
C PHE A 104 -1.70 -15.36 3.88
N THR A 105 -2.26 -15.35 5.09
CA THR A 105 -1.92 -16.41 6.05
C THR A 105 -2.43 -17.75 5.55
N GLU A 106 -1.88 -18.84 6.09
CA GLU A 106 -2.38 -20.18 5.79
C GLU A 106 -3.89 -20.32 6.03
N LYS A 107 -4.42 -19.71 7.09
CA LYS A 107 -5.87 -19.70 7.39
C LYS A 107 -6.65 -19.03 6.26
N ALA A 108 -6.30 -17.79 5.92
CA ALA A 108 -6.97 -17.03 4.85
C ALA A 108 -6.82 -17.71 3.47
N ALA A 109 -5.67 -18.30 3.19
CA ALA A 109 -5.42 -19.02 1.94
C ALA A 109 -6.25 -20.30 1.82
N ARG A 110 -6.46 -21.04 2.92
CA ARG A 110 -7.31 -22.24 2.96
C ARG A 110 -8.79 -21.91 2.81
N ASP A 111 -9.25 -20.80 3.37
CA ASP A 111 -10.64 -20.32 3.23
C ASP A 111 -10.94 -19.84 1.80
N GLY A 112 -9.90 -19.50 1.05
CA GLY A 112 -9.95 -19.14 -0.36
C GLY A 112 -9.58 -17.68 -0.59
N VAL A 113 -8.70 -17.44 -1.56
CA VAL A 113 -8.15 -16.11 -1.79
C VAL A 113 -9.02 -15.20 -2.65
N LYS A 114 -10.05 -15.75 -3.32
CA LYS A 114 -10.86 -15.04 -4.32
C LYS A 114 -11.45 -13.73 -3.79
N GLY A 115 -12.02 -13.73 -2.58
CA GLY A 115 -12.64 -12.54 -2.01
C GLY A 115 -11.64 -11.39 -1.80
N TYR A 116 -10.40 -11.71 -1.45
CA TYR A 116 -9.33 -10.72 -1.33
C TYR A 116 -8.84 -10.24 -2.69
N LEU A 117 -8.73 -11.14 -3.69
CA LEU A 117 -8.35 -10.77 -5.06
C LEU A 117 -9.40 -9.87 -5.71
N ASP A 118 -10.69 -10.17 -5.50
CA ASP A 118 -11.79 -9.32 -5.96
C ASP A 118 -11.71 -7.93 -5.33
N LEU A 119 -11.34 -7.81 -4.05
CA LEU A 119 -11.10 -6.52 -3.40
C LEU A 119 -9.93 -5.77 -4.04
N ILE A 120 -8.80 -6.45 -4.28
CA ILE A 120 -7.59 -5.85 -4.87
C ILE A 120 -7.86 -5.37 -6.30
N ASN A 121 -8.55 -6.19 -7.10
CA ASN A 121 -8.81 -5.89 -8.51
C ASN A 121 -9.88 -4.82 -8.73
N ASN A 122 -10.90 -4.76 -7.85
CA ASN A 122 -12.02 -3.83 -8.02
C ASN A 122 -11.81 -2.47 -7.34
N ASN A 123 -10.80 -2.32 -6.47
CA ASN A 123 -10.52 -1.06 -5.80
C ASN A 123 -9.34 -0.32 -6.45
N GLN A 124 -9.62 0.88 -6.97
CA GLN A 124 -8.64 1.73 -7.68
C GLN A 124 -7.47 2.20 -6.80
N GLU A 125 -7.60 2.15 -5.47
CA GLU A 125 -6.51 2.50 -4.55
C GLU A 125 -5.40 1.44 -4.53
N PHE A 126 -5.73 0.18 -4.84
CA PHE A 126 -4.79 -0.93 -4.81
C PHE A 126 -4.07 -1.10 -6.15
N GLN A 127 -2.80 -1.45 -6.08
CA GLN A 127 -2.03 -1.86 -7.25
C GLN A 127 -2.15 -3.37 -7.43
N ILE A 128 -2.27 -3.82 -8.68
CA ILE A 128 -2.34 -5.25 -9.03
C ILE A 128 -0.93 -5.85 -9.25
N LYS A 129 0.08 -5.00 -9.46
CA LYS A 129 1.49 -5.36 -9.67
C LYS A 129 2.22 -6.08 -8.51
N PRO A 130 1.93 -5.83 -7.22
CA PRO A 130 2.64 -6.43 -6.09
C PRO A 130 2.66 -7.96 -6.11
N ASP A 131 3.74 -8.55 -5.61
CA ASP A 131 3.83 -10.01 -5.46
C ASP A 131 2.85 -10.50 -4.38
N MET A 132 2.28 -11.69 -4.60
CA MET A 132 1.37 -12.36 -3.66
C MET A 132 2.07 -13.52 -2.97
N PHE A 133 1.92 -13.61 -1.65
CA PHE A 133 2.59 -14.59 -0.80
C PHE A 133 1.58 -15.38 0.02
N VAL A 134 1.88 -16.65 0.25
CA VAL A 134 1.21 -17.44 1.29
C VAL A 134 2.19 -17.63 2.44
N TYR A 135 1.79 -17.24 3.65
CA TYR A 135 2.61 -17.31 4.84
C TYR A 135 2.13 -18.41 5.78
N PHE A 136 3.02 -19.38 6.03
CA PHE A 136 2.81 -20.49 6.95
C PHE A 136 3.41 -20.16 8.31
N GLY A 137 2.64 -19.51 9.18
CA GLY A 137 3.08 -19.11 10.52
C GLY A 137 2.15 -18.08 11.17
N GLU A 138 2.51 -17.61 12.37
CA GLU A 138 1.78 -16.54 13.06
C GLU A 138 2.18 -15.17 12.52
N VAL A 139 1.19 -14.33 12.21
CA VAL A 139 1.41 -12.94 11.75
C VAL A 139 2.33 -12.16 12.69
N LYS A 140 2.23 -12.41 14.01
CA LYS A 140 3.06 -11.76 15.02
C LYS A 140 4.56 -11.98 14.79
N ASP A 141 4.94 -13.16 14.32
CA ASP A 141 6.35 -13.49 14.11
C ASP A 141 6.86 -12.87 12.81
N LEU A 142 6.03 -12.87 11.76
CA LEU A 142 6.33 -12.14 10.52
C LEU A 142 6.61 -10.65 10.78
N LEU A 143 5.79 -10.02 11.63
CA LEU A 143 5.94 -8.60 11.95
C LEU A 143 7.19 -8.29 12.81
N LYS A 144 7.74 -9.26 13.53
CA LYS A 144 8.98 -9.09 14.33
C LYS A 144 10.24 -9.15 13.47
N VAL A 145 10.26 -9.97 12.40
CA VAL A 145 11.45 -10.18 11.54
C VAL A 145 11.99 -8.86 10.98
N THR A 146 11.12 -7.92 10.64
CA THR A 146 11.46 -6.63 10.03
C THR A 146 11.75 -5.52 11.04
N SER A 147 11.94 -5.86 12.32
CA SER A 147 12.28 -4.86 13.34
C SER A 147 13.79 -4.66 13.53
N ASN A 148 14.63 -5.56 12.99
CA ASN A 148 16.06 -5.58 13.34
C ASN A 148 17.01 -5.11 12.21
N ASP A 149 16.74 -5.36 10.92
CA ASP A 149 17.71 -5.02 9.85
C ASP A 149 17.07 -4.49 8.54
N GLU A 150 15.77 -4.68 8.33
CA GLU A 150 15.06 -4.22 7.13
C GLU A 150 13.81 -3.48 7.53
N GLU A 151 13.84 -2.16 7.38
CA GLU A 151 12.82 -1.24 7.91
C GLU A 151 11.43 -1.47 7.28
N TYR A 152 11.36 -2.20 6.15
CA TYR A 152 10.20 -2.26 5.26
C TYR A 152 9.88 -3.67 4.74
N LEU A 153 8.84 -4.32 5.29
CA LEU A 153 8.46 -5.70 4.95
C LEU A 153 8.15 -5.90 3.46
N GLY A 154 7.39 -4.99 2.86
CA GLY A 154 7.04 -5.11 1.45
C GLY A 154 8.24 -5.09 0.51
N LEU A 155 9.19 -4.19 0.77
CA LEU A 155 10.41 -4.05 -0.04
C LEU A 155 11.34 -5.25 0.16
N TYR A 156 11.48 -5.73 1.40
CA TYR A 156 12.22 -6.95 1.68
C TYR A 156 11.67 -8.13 0.88
N LEU A 157 10.35 -8.33 0.88
CA LEU A 157 9.71 -9.44 0.17
C LEU A 157 9.88 -9.32 -1.35
N GLU A 158 9.75 -8.11 -1.92
CA GLU A 158 10.03 -7.85 -3.34
C GLU A 158 11.49 -8.20 -3.69
N GLU A 159 12.45 -7.78 -2.85
CA GLU A 159 13.85 -8.11 -3.04
C GLU A 159 14.13 -9.62 -2.88
N LEU A 160 13.45 -10.27 -1.93
CA LEU A 160 13.52 -11.71 -1.72
C LEU A 160 13.04 -12.48 -2.95
N VAL A 161 11.96 -12.03 -3.59
CA VAL A 161 11.47 -12.59 -4.86
C VAL A 161 12.49 -12.38 -5.97
N HIS A 162 13.10 -11.20 -6.06
CA HIS A 162 14.14 -10.92 -7.06
C HIS A 162 15.38 -11.79 -6.87
N ARG A 163 15.90 -11.92 -5.64
CA ARG A 163 17.07 -12.73 -5.32
C ARG A 163 16.81 -14.23 -5.52
N ASN A 164 15.62 -14.71 -5.17
CA ASN A 164 15.28 -16.13 -5.29
C ASN A 164 14.81 -16.58 -6.69
N LYS A 165 14.94 -15.74 -7.74
CA LYS A 165 14.47 -16.09 -9.11
C LYS A 165 15.02 -17.42 -9.63
N ARG A 166 16.25 -17.78 -9.24
CA ARG A 166 16.92 -19.02 -9.65
C ARG A 166 16.95 -20.10 -8.56
N ASN A 167 16.25 -19.88 -7.45
CA ASN A 167 16.24 -20.82 -6.35
C ASN A 167 15.32 -22.01 -6.68
N PRO A 168 15.83 -23.25 -6.79
CA PRO A 168 15.02 -24.42 -7.13
C PRO A 168 14.00 -24.79 -6.04
N ARG A 169 14.13 -24.24 -4.83
CA ARG A 169 13.15 -24.42 -3.74
C ARG A 169 12.02 -23.39 -3.76
N ALA A 170 12.09 -22.36 -4.61
CA ALA A 170 11.05 -21.35 -4.69
C ALA A 170 9.87 -21.89 -5.52
N ILE A 171 8.71 -22.02 -4.88
CA ILE A 171 7.45 -22.31 -5.56
C ILE A 171 6.87 -20.97 -6.04
N ARG A 172 6.59 -20.85 -7.34
CA ARG A 172 6.03 -19.64 -7.95
C ARG A 172 4.95 -20.02 -8.94
N ALA A 173 3.89 -19.22 -8.98
CA ALA A 173 2.85 -19.31 -9.99
C ALA A 173 2.60 -17.91 -10.54
N ASN A 174 2.39 -17.81 -11.85
CA ASN A 174 1.91 -16.58 -12.49
C ASN A 174 0.37 -16.66 -12.55
N ILE A 175 -0.30 -15.68 -11.95
CA ILE A 175 -1.77 -15.61 -11.93
C ILE A 175 -2.35 -14.83 -13.12
N ASN A 176 -1.50 -14.26 -13.97
CA ASN A 176 -1.90 -13.50 -15.16
C ASN A 176 -1.83 -14.31 -16.47
N GLU A 177 -1.46 -15.60 -16.39
CA GLU A 177 -1.50 -16.57 -17.50
C GLU A 177 -2.76 -17.44 -17.41
#